data_AF-A0A6A8Q384-F1
#
_entry.id   AF-A0A6A8Q384-F1
#
_cell.length_a   1.000
_cell.length_b   1.000
_cell.length_c   1.000
_cell.angle_alpha   90.00
_cell.angle_beta   90.00
_cell.angle_gamma   90.00
#
_symmetry.space_group_name_H-M   'P 1'
#
loop_
_entity.id
_entity.type
_entity.pdbx_description
1 polymer ?
#
loop_
_entity_poly.entity_id
_entity_poly.type
_entity_poly.pdbx_seq_one_letter_code
_entity_poly.pdbx_strand_id
1 'polypeptide(L)' 'MRTSIDIPDELMKKAKIKAVEEGISLKDLFIRSLKKELDLFTSSSDTPWKDLRGRGSASDLAPTDSGLEDYEG' A
#
# COMPACT_ATOMS: atom_id res chain seq x y z
N MET A 1 -8.35 -21.56 11.17
CA MET A 1 -7.45 -21.29 12.31
C MET A 1 -8.25 -20.54 13.37
N ARG A 2 -8.09 -20.86 14.67
CA ARG A 2 -8.75 -20.12 15.76
C ARG A 2 -7.76 -19.10 16.30
N THR A 3 -8.11 -17.82 16.21
CA THR A 3 -7.34 -16.71 16.76
C THR A 3 -8.18 -16.03 17.84
N SER A 4 -7.56 -15.70 18.97
CA SER A 4 -8.16 -14.97 20.07
C SER A 4 -7.42 -13.65 20.24
N ILE A 5 -8.15 -12.56 20.38
CA ILE A 5 -7.61 -11.20 20.59
C ILE A 5 -8.44 -10.57 21.70
N ASP A 6 -7.76 -9.94 22.66
CA ASP A 6 -8.43 -9.17 23.70
C ASP A 6 -8.83 -7.80 23.16
N ILE A 7 -10.10 -7.46 23.34
CA ILE A 7 -10.68 -6.20 22.86
C ILE A 7 -11.33 -5.51 24.07
N PRO A 8 -11.00 -4.23 24.34
CA PRO A 8 -11.68 -3.44 25.35
C PRO A 8 -13.20 -3.43 25.16
N ASP A 9 -13.95 -3.53 26.25
CA ASP A 9 -15.42 -3.59 26.23
C ASP A 9 -16.07 -2.41 25.47
N GLU A 10 -15.50 -1.22 25.61
CA GLU A 10 -15.99 -0.03 24.91
C GLU A 10 -15.90 -0.17 23.39
N LEU A 11 -14.80 -0.75 22.89
CA LEU A 11 -14.61 -1.00 21.46
C LEU A 11 -15.52 -2.13 20.98
N MET A 12 -15.70 -3.17 21.80
CA MET A 12 -16.59 -4.28 21.47
C MET A 12 -18.06 -3.83 21.36
N LYS A 13 -18.50 -2.92 22.24
CA LYS A 13 -19.84 -2.31 22.16
C LYS A 13 -20.02 -1.53 20.87
N LYS A 14 -19.07 -0.66 20.52
CA LYS A 14 -19.10 0.12 19.27
C LYS A 14 -19.12 -0.78 18.04
N ALA A 15 -18.31 -1.83 18.03
CA ALA A 15 -18.28 -2.80 16.93
C ALA A 15 -19.62 -3.53 16.77
N LYS A 16 -20.28 -3.91 17.87
CA LYS A 16 -21.62 -4.51 17.84
C LYS A 16 -22.67 -3.58 17.25
N ILE A 17 -22.70 -2.33 17.70
CA ILE A 17 -23.65 -1.33 17.19
C ILE A 17 -23.46 -1.19 15.67
N LYS A 18 -22.21 -1.01 15.23
CA LYS A 18 -21.88 -0.86 13.81
C LYS A 18 -22.23 -2.09 12.98
N ALA A 19 -22.02 -3.30 13.51
CA ALA A 19 -22.41 -4.54 12.83
C ALA A 19 -23.92 -4.63 12.62
N VAL A 20 -24.71 -4.21 13.62
CA VAL A 20 -26.18 -4.18 13.53
C VAL A 20 -26.65 -3.11 12.53
N GLU A 21 -26.08 -1.92 12.56
CA GLU A 21 -26.41 -0.82 11.63
C GLU A 21 -26.13 -1.22 10.17
N GLU A 22 -25.03 -1.92 9.91
CA GLU A 22 -24.67 -2.39 8.57
C GLU A 22 -25.35 -3.71 8.17
N GLY A 23 -26.08 -4.36 9.09
CA GLY A 23 -26.75 -5.65 8.84
C GLY A 23 -25.80 -6.83 8.60
N ILE A 24 -24.57 -6.74 9.10
CA ILE A 24 -23.51 -7.75 8.90
C ILE A 24 -23.16 -8.47 10.21
N SER A 25 -22.50 -9.63 10.09
CA SER A 25 -21.99 -10.33 11.26
C SER A 25 -20.78 -9.59 11.85
N LEU A 26 -20.59 -9.70 13.17
CA LEU A 26 -19.38 -9.20 13.85
C LEU A 26 -18.10 -9.73 13.22
N LYS A 27 -18.11 -11.01 12.83
CA LYS A 27 -16.96 -11.66 12.20
C LYS A 27 -16.61 -10.98 10.88
N ASP A 28 -17.60 -10.70 10.05
CA ASP A 28 -17.39 -10.04 8.75
C ASP A 28 -16.91 -8.60 8.93
N LEU A 29 -17.43 -7.89 9.94
CA LEU A 29 -16.95 -6.55 10.30
C LEU A 29 -15.46 -6.59 10.65
N PHE A 30 -15.02 -7.53 11.49
CA PHE A 30 -13.61 -7.67 11.85
C PHE A 30 -12.74 -8.04 10.66
N ILE A 31 -13.16 -9.00 9.84
CA ILE A 31 -12.41 -9.42 8.64
C ILE A 31 -12.27 -8.25 7.66
N ARG A 32 -13.36 -7.52 7.38
CA ARG A 32 -13.36 -6.37 6.48
C ARG A 32 -12.42 -5.27 6.98
N SER A 33 -12.48 -4.99 8.28
CA SER A 33 -11.65 -3.96 8.90
C SER A 33 -10.17 -4.34 8.87
N LEU A 34 -9.83 -5.58 9.24
CA LEU A 34 -8.46 -6.09 9.18
C LEU A 34 -7.91 -6.08 7.75
N LYS A 35 -8.69 -6.53 6.77
CA LYS A 35 -8.28 -6.54 5.37
C LYS A 35 -7.99 -5.12 4.87
N LYS A 36 -8.86 -4.17 5.19
CA LYS A 36 -8.68 -2.76 4.84
C LYS A 36 -7.36 -2.22 5.40
N GLU A 37 -7.09 -2.42 6.69
CA GLU A 37 -5.85 -1.94 7.32
C GLU A 37 -4.59 -2.57 6.69
N LEU A 38 -4.62 -3.86 6.35
CA LEU A 38 -3.48 -4.55 5.73
C LEU A 38 -3.24 -4.13 4.27
N ASP A 39 -4.30 -3.90 3.49
CA ASP A 39 -4.19 -3.43 2.11
C ASP A 39 -3.67 -1.98 2.06
N LEU A 40 -4.10 -1.12 2.98
CA LEU A 40 -3.56 0.24 3.11
C LEU A 40 -2.05 0.24 3.36
N PHE A 41 -1.55 -0.67 4.21
CA PHE A 41 -0.12 -0.77 4.52
C PHE A 41 0.74 -1.29 3.36
N THR A 42 0.16 -2.05 2.45
CA THR A 42 0.88 -2.56 1.26
C THR A 42 1.07 -1.46 0.21
N SER A 43 0.10 -0.54 0.09
CA SER A 43 0.10 0.52 -0.92
C SER A 43 1.13 1.63 -0.72
N SER A 44 1.76 1.74 0.46
CA SER A 44 2.77 2.77 0.75
C SER A 44 4.18 2.47 0.19
N SER A 45 4.35 1.43 -0.62
CA SER A 45 5.65 1.07 -1.23
C SER A 45 5.83 1.52 -2.68
N ASP A 46 4.82 2.17 -3.29
CA ASP A 46 4.96 2.77 -4.61
C ASP A 46 5.50 4.20 -4.49
N THR A 47 6.83 4.31 -4.46
CA THR A 47 7.49 5.60 -4.65
C THR A 47 7.48 5.93 -6.15
N PRO A 48 6.92 7.09 -6.56
CA PRO A 48 6.68 7.40 -7.97
C PRO A 48 7.97 7.50 -8.79
N TRP A 49 9.12 7.72 -8.16
CA TRP A 49 10.41 7.78 -8.84
C TRP A 49 10.93 6.41 -9.31
N LYS A 50 10.44 5.30 -8.75
CA LYS A 50 10.84 3.96 -9.19
C LYS A 50 10.33 3.64 -10.59
N ASP A 51 9.16 4.18 -10.94
CA ASP A 51 8.52 4.05 -12.26
C ASP A 51 9.07 5.07 -13.30
N LEU A 52 9.91 6.01 -12.85
CA LEU A 52 10.60 6.97 -13.71
C LEU A 52 11.98 6.49 -14.18
N ARG A 53 12.45 5.30 -13.75
CA ARG A 53 13.69 4.71 -14.27
C ARG A 53 13.54 4.39 -15.76
N GLY A 54 14.31 5.09 -16.60
CA GLY A 54 14.28 4.91 -18.05
C GLY A 54 13.16 5.67 -18.78
N ARG A 55 12.44 6.55 -18.09
CA ARG A 55 11.49 7.50 -18.71
C ARG A 55 11.97 8.93 -18.48
N GLY A 56 12.57 9.51 -19.51
CA GLY A 56 12.95 10.92 -19.56
C GLY A 56 13.42 11.28 -20.96
N SER A 57 13.58 12.58 -21.25
CA SER A 57 14.06 13.06 -22.56
C SER A 57 15.48 12.58 -22.93
N ALA A 58 16.16 11.88 -22.03
CA ALA A 58 17.47 11.29 -22.21
C ALA A 58 17.45 9.75 -22.37
N SER A 59 16.27 9.12 -22.42
CA SER A 59 16.14 7.65 -22.57
C SER A 59 16.72 7.12 -23.88
N ASP A 60 16.62 7.90 -24.95
CA ASP A 60 17.11 7.55 -26.28
C ASP A 60 18.54 8.04 -26.55
N LEU A 61 19.18 8.69 -25.57
CA LEU A 61 20.55 9.18 -25.72
C LEU A 61 21.52 8.06 -25.40
N ALA A 62 22.23 7.59 -26.42
CA ALA A 62 23.35 6.68 -26.20
C ALA A 62 24.54 7.45 -25.59
N PRO A 63 25.43 6.80 -24.82
CA PRO A 63 26.68 7.42 -24.37
C PRO A 63 27.52 8.01 -25.53
N THR A 64 27.33 7.49 -26.74
CA THR A 64 27.97 7.97 -27.99
C THR A 64 27.33 9.23 -28.58
N ASP A 65 26.10 9.59 -28.19
CA ASP A 65 25.47 10.87 -28.60
C ASP A 65 25.94 12.05 -27.74
N SER A 66 26.60 11.75 -26.62
CA SER A 66 27.33 12.78 -25.89
C SER A 66 28.58 13.11 -26.70
N GLY A 67 28.67 14.32 -27.25
CA GLY A 67 29.80 14.84 -28.04
C GLY A 67 31.10 15.01 -27.25
N LEU A 68 31.42 14.01 -26.43
CA LEU A 68 32.53 13.90 -25.52
C LEU A 68 33.34 12.63 -25.87
N GLU A 69 33.54 12.39 -27.17
CA GLU A 69 34.30 11.24 -27.68
C GLU A 69 35.82 11.35 -27.39
N ASP A 70 36.31 12.55 -27.05
CA ASP A 70 37.75 12.85 -26.99
C ASP A 70 38.32 13.06 -25.57
N TYR A 71 37.62 12.66 -24.50
CA TYR A 71 38.21 12.73 -23.15
C TYR A 71 38.93 11.42 -22.79
N GLU A 72 40.16 11.28 -23.28
CA GLU A 72 41.16 10.41 -22.65
C GLU A 72 41.79 11.18 -21.48
N GLY A 73 41.60 10.66 -20.25
CA GLY A 73 42.17 11.24 -19.03
C GLY A 73 43.68 11.08 -18.92
#